data_AF-A0A6V7J119-F1
#
_entry.id   AF-A0A6V7J119-F1
#
_cell.length_a   1.000
_cell.length_b   1.000
_cell.length_c   1.000
_cell.angle_alpha   90.00
_cell.angle_beta   90.00
_cell.angle_gamma   90.00
#
_symmetry.space_group_name_H-M   'P 1'
#
loop_
_entity.id
_entity.type
_entity.pdbx_description
1 polymer ?
#
loop_
_entity_poly.entity_id
_entity_poly.type
_entity_poly.pdbx_seq_one_letter_code
_entity_poly.pdbx_strand_id
1 'polypeptide(L)'
;FPTNVSHIHIRNATLDTFNVSEVKWRRLKSLALTDGRLNRIKGQFLMMTPTHCLNLSNNGLLEIENNSFTRLAQLTSLDLSYNNITHLPALQRSMNGREFWLDISGSNTLWCHDVYQYINKTGEKQINFNRENETLCSASKTWHWFNATEQVPLKQVRYLSL
;
A
#
# COMPACT_ATOMS: atom_id res chain seq x y z
N PHE A 1 -12.21 20.28 4.11
CA PHE A 1 -13.21 20.27 3.04
C PHE A 1 -14.57 20.63 3.62
N PRO A 2 -15.51 21.10 2.80
CA PRO A 2 -16.91 21.22 3.20
C PRO A 2 -17.41 19.91 3.82
N THR A 3 -18.37 20.01 4.75
CA THR A 3 -18.81 18.88 5.60
C THR A 3 -19.46 17.72 4.83
N ASN A 4 -19.88 17.95 3.59
CA ASN A 4 -20.50 16.97 2.70
C ASN A 4 -19.49 16.15 1.87
N VAL A 5 -18.21 16.54 1.85
CA VAL A 5 -17.20 15.83 1.04
C VAL A 5 -16.74 14.57 1.77
N SER A 6 -16.89 13.44 1.11
CA SER A 6 -16.47 12.11 1.60
C SER A 6 -15.58 11.35 0.62
N HIS A 7 -15.51 11.80 -0.63
CA HIS A 7 -14.71 11.18 -1.70
C HIS A 7 -13.91 12.30 -2.35
N ILE A 8 -12.60 12.11 -2.44
CA ILE A 8 -11.70 13.09 -3.06
C ILE A 8 -10.76 12.35 -3.99
N HIS A 9 -10.60 12.91 -5.19
CA HIS A 9 -9.53 12.55 -6.10
C HIS A 9 -8.77 13.81 -6.48
N ILE A 10 -7.48 13.82 -6.19
CA ILE A 10 -6.52 14.84 -6.60
C ILE A 10 -5.60 14.18 -7.63
N ARG A 11 -5.56 14.71 -8.84
CA ARG A 11 -4.71 14.19 -9.91
C ARG A 11 -3.61 15.19 -10.23
N ASN A 12 -2.41 14.68 -10.54
CA ASN A 12 -1.27 15.49 -10.99
C ASN A 12 -0.89 16.61 -10.01
N ALA A 13 -0.86 16.27 -8.72
CA ALA A 13 -0.33 17.15 -7.69
C ALA A 13 1.16 16.87 -7.47
N THR A 14 1.93 17.93 -7.21
CA THR A 14 3.33 17.82 -6.77
C THR A 14 3.41 18.20 -5.30
N LEU A 15 3.75 17.23 -4.46
CA LEU A 15 3.87 17.33 -3.02
C LEU A 15 5.12 16.57 -2.60
N ASP A 16 6.06 17.17 -1.88
CA ASP A 16 7.18 16.37 -1.36
C ASP A 16 6.67 15.35 -0.32
N THR A 17 5.89 15.83 0.64
CA THR A 17 5.37 15.04 1.75
C THR A 17 3.86 15.19 1.88
N PHE A 18 3.17 14.08 2.10
CA PHE A 18 1.75 14.03 2.44
C PHE A 18 1.56 13.70 3.92
N ASN A 19 1.14 14.70 4.71
CA ASN A 19 0.80 14.51 6.12
C ASN A 19 -0.63 13.96 6.27
N VAL A 20 -0.76 12.70 6.68
CA VAL A 20 -2.06 12.03 6.86
C VAL A 20 -2.71 12.32 8.21
N SER A 21 -1.99 12.97 9.13
CA SER A 21 -2.53 13.35 10.45
C SER A 21 -3.51 14.53 10.40
N GLU A 22 -3.61 15.23 9.26
CA GLU A 22 -4.44 16.43 9.14
C GLU A 22 -5.93 16.13 9.32
N VAL A 23 -6.61 16.98 10.10
CA VAL A 23 -8.04 16.82 10.46
C VAL A 23 -8.95 16.82 9.24
N LYS A 24 -8.55 17.47 8.14
CA LYS A 24 -9.32 17.52 6.89
C LYS A 24 -9.59 16.14 6.27
N TRP A 25 -8.79 15.11 6.60
CA TRP A 25 -8.96 13.75 6.07
C TRP A 25 -9.94 12.90 6.88
N ARG A 26 -10.29 13.30 8.11
CA ARG A 26 -11.02 12.48 9.10
C ARG A 26 -12.38 11.95 8.64
N ARG A 27 -13.01 12.58 7.64
CA ARG A 27 -14.35 12.22 7.15
C ARG A 27 -14.34 11.47 5.82
N LEU A 28 -13.16 11.30 5.20
CA LEU A 28 -13.06 10.72 3.88
C LEU A 28 -13.28 9.21 3.92
N LYS A 29 -14.23 8.76 3.11
CA LYS A 29 -14.47 7.37 2.78
C LYS A 29 -13.56 6.90 1.63
N SER A 30 -13.22 7.80 0.71
CA SER A 30 -12.30 7.53 -0.38
C SER A 30 -11.34 8.70 -0.57
N LEU A 31 -10.06 8.40 -0.70
CA LEU A 31 -9.01 9.37 -0.99
C LEU A 31 -8.11 8.83 -2.08
N ALA A 32 -7.99 9.60 -3.17
CA ALA A 32 -7.07 9.32 -4.26
C ALA A 32 -6.15 10.51 -4.50
N LEU A 33 -4.83 10.28 -4.50
CA LEU A 33 -3.82 11.20 -5.02
C LEU A 33 -3.07 10.42 -6.10
N THR A 34 -3.22 10.76 -7.39
CA THR A 34 -2.64 9.95 -8.49
C THR A 34 -1.94 10.80 -9.54
N ASP A 35 -1.09 10.13 -10.33
CA ASP A 35 -0.45 10.69 -11.53
C ASP A 35 0.34 11.97 -11.26
N GLY A 36 1.00 12.04 -10.11
CA GLY A 36 1.68 13.22 -9.62
C GLY A 36 3.11 12.93 -9.18
N ARG A 37 3.59 13.75 -8.24
CA ARG A 37 4.85 13.54 -7.54
C ARG A 37 4.59 13.63 -6.06
N LEU A 38 4.58 12.50 -5.38
CA LEU A 38 4.48 12.39 -3.94
C LEU A 38 5.59 11.46 -3.44
N ASN A 39 6.60 12.02 -2.78
CA ASN A 39 7.78 11.25 -2.37
C ASN A 39 7.55 10.50 -1.05
N ARG A 40 6.83 11.12 -0.10
CA ARG A 40 6.74 10.63 1.29
C ARG A 40 5.34 10.72 1.88
N ILE A 41 4.96 9.74 2.68
CA ILE A 41 3.78 9.80 3.56
C ILE A 41 4.26 9.85 4.99
N LYS A 42 3.76 10.85 5.74
CA LYS A 42 4.11 11.06 7.15
C LYS A 42 2.89 11.17 8.03
N GLY A 43 3.09 10.87 9.30
CA GLY A 43 2.05 10.89 10.30
C GLY A 43 1.16 9.65 10.22
N GLN A 44 0.05 9.72 10.94
CA GLN A 44 -0.90 8.62 11.07
C GLN A 44 -2.31 9.19 10.95
N PHE A 45 -3.15 8.55 10.13
CA PHE A 45 -4.56 8.94 10.04
C PHE A 45 -5.21 9.00 11.42
N LEU A 46 -6.10 9.97 11.63
CA LEU A 46 -6.81 10.07 12.90
C LEU A 46 -7.64 8.81 13.16
N MET A 47 -7.79 8.45 14.43
CA MET A 47 -8.60 7.30 14.83
C MET A 47 -10.04 7.46 14.32
N MET A 48 -10.66 6.35 13.93
CA MET A 48 -12.01 6.31 13.35
C MET A 48 -12.17 7.04 12.01
N THR A 49 -11.07 7.28 11.28
CA THR A 49 -11.18 7.75 9.88
C THR A 49 -11.83 6.65 9.04
N PRO A 50 -12.98 6.90 8.38
CA PRO A 50 -13.80 5.85 7.76
C PRO A 50 -13.36 5.54 6.32
N THR A 51 -12.06 5.61 6.02
CA THR A 51 -11.53 5.39 4.67
C THR A 51 -11.61 3.92 4.31
N HIS A 52 -12.28 3.62 3.21
CA HIS A 52 -12.42 2.29 2.62
C HIS A 52 -11.46 2.11 1.44
N CYS A 53 -11.27 3.16 0.64
CA CYS A 53 -10.41 3.15 -0.53
C CYS A 53 -9.33 4.24 -0.40
N LEU A 54 -8.06 3.82 -0.53
CA LEU A 54 -6.92 4.72 -0.58
C LEU A 54 -6.12 4.42 -1.86
N ASN A 55 -6.07 5.39 -2.77
CA ASN A 55 -5.27 5.29 -3.99
C ASN A 55 -4.15 6.32 -3.98
N LEU A 56 -2.91 5.84 -4.06
CA LEU A 56 -1.70 6.64 -4.05
C LEU A 56 -0.80 6.26 -5.24
N SER A 57 -1.39 5.68 -6.28
CA SER A 57 -0.68 5.15 -7.43
C SER A 57 -0.01 6.24 -8.26
N ASN A 58 1.07 5.85 -8.94
CA ASN A 58 1.75 6.67 -9.93
C ASN A 58 2.18 8.04 -9.37
N ASN A 59 2.89 8.04 -8.24
CA ASN A 59 3.42 9.25 -7.60
C ASN A 59 4.93 9.22 -7.38
N GLY A 60 5.60 8.07 -7.54
CA GLY A 60 7.00 7.91 -7.19
C GLY A 60 7.27 7.90 -5.67
N LEU A 61 6.31 7.42 -4.87
CA LEU A 61 6.49 7.26 -3.41
C LEU A 61 7.72 6.43 -3.10
N LEU A 62 8.59 6.96 -2.25
CA LEU A 62 9.81 6.30 -1.76
C LEU A 62 9.63 5.78 -0.34
N GLU A 63 8.93 6.54 0.50
CA GLU A 63 8.81 6.26 1.92
C GLU A 63 7.37 6.44 2.41
N ILE A 64 6.90 5.44 3.16
CA ILE A 64 5.64 5.51 3.90
C ILE A 64 5.99 5.21 5.34
N GLU A 65 5.71 6.13 6.27
CA GLU A 65 5.88 5.85 7.69
C GLU A 65 5.05 4.61 8.07
N ASN A 66 5.68 3.65 8.76
CA ASN A 66 5.10 2.32 8.96
C ASN A 66 3.69 2.35 9.60
N ASN A 67 3.42 3.33 10.46
CA ASN A 67 2.16 3.46 11.18
C ASN A 67 1.11 4.30 10.45
N SER A 68 1.38 4.82 9.24
CA SER A 68 0.49 5.77 8.59
C SER A 68 -0.93 5.27 8.40
N PHE A 69 -1.09 3.97 8.13
CA PHE A 69 -2.38 3.36 7.80
C PHE A 69 -2.96 2.47 8.91
N THR A 70 -2.28 2.35 10.06
CA THR A 70 -2.71 1.46 11.16
C THR A 70 -3.95 1.92 11.92
N ARG A 71 -4.55 3.07 11.58
CA ARG A 71 -5.83 3.53 12.14
C ARG A 71 -7.00 3.44 11.18
N LEU A 72 -6.78 2.97 9.95
CA LEU A 72 -7.81 2.81 8.93
C LEU A 72 -8.51 1.45 9.05
N ALA A 73 -9.27 1.24 10.13
CA ALA A 73 -9.94 -0.03 10.43
C ALA A 73 -11.04 -0.45 9.42
N GLN A 74 -11.37 0.41 8.46
CA GLN A 74 -12.37 0.16 7.42
C GLN A 74 -11.75 0.03 6.02
N LEU A 75 -10.41 0.09 5.91
CA LEU A 75 -9.72 0.03 4.62
C LEU A 75 -9.88 -1.35 3.99
N THR A 76 -10.42 -1.40 2.78
CA THR A 76 -10.62 -2.63 2.00
C THR A 76 -9.88 -2.59 0.66
N SER A 77 -9.43 -1.42 0.22
CA SER A 77 -8.64 -1.25 -1.00
C SER A 77 -7.50 -0.26 -0.80
N LEU A 78 -6.29 -0.71 -1.12
CA LEU A 78 -5.08 0.09 -1.12
C LEU A 78 -4.35 -0.08 -2.46
N ASP A 79 -4.16 1.02 -3.18
CA ASP A 79 -3.39 1.06 -4.41
C ASP A 79 -2.11 1.88 -4.20
N LEU A 80 -0.98 1.18 -4.22
CA LEU A 80 0.37 1.71 -4.17
C LEU A 80 1.13 1.44 -5.48
N SER A 81 0.43 1.09 -6.56
CA SER A 81 1.08 0.74 -7.83
C SER A 81 1.86 1.90 -8.45
N TYR A 82 2.86 1.56 -9.26
CA TYR A 82 3.76 2.53 -9.91
C TYR A 82 4.37 3.53 -8.94
N ASN A 83 4.89 3.02 -7.82
CA ASN A 83 5.69 3.77 -6.87
C ASN A 83 7.07 3.12 -6.74
N ASN A 84 7.90 3.68 -5.87
CA ASN A 84 9.29 3.27 -5.70
C ASN A 84 9.59 2.93 -4.23
N ILE A 85 8.60 2.33 -3.56
CA ILE A 85 8.67 1.92 -2.16
C ILE A 85 9.54 0.67 -2.02
N THR A 86 10.25 0.55 -0.90
CA THR A 86 11.07 -0.63 -0.59
C THR A 86 10.42 -1.56 0.43
N HIS A 87 9.40 -1.10 1.15
CA HIS A 87 8.68 -1.86 2.18
C HIS A 87 7.18 -1.54 2.14
N LEU A 88 6.35 -2.47 2.60
CA LEU A 88 4.91 -2.25 2.77
C LEU A 88 4.60 -1.67 4.15
N PRO A 89 3.66 -0.70 4.25
CA PRO A 89 3.27 -0.11 5.54
C PRO A 89 2.41 -1.09 6.35
N ALA A 90 2.49 -1.00 7.69
CA ALA A 90 1.60 -1.75 8.55
C ALA A 90 0.14 -1.30 8.39
N LEU A 91 -0.77 -2.26 8.42
CA LEU A 91 -2.22 -2.03 8.42
C LEU A 91 -2.82 -2.40 9.77
N GLN A 92 -4.00 -1.84 10.05
CA GLN A 92 -4.75 -2.22 11.23
C GLN A 92 -5.23 -3.67 11.10
N ARG A 93 -4.83 -4.53 12.03
CA ARG A 93 -5.23 -5.94 12.07
C ARG A 93 -6.58 -6.08 12.77
N SER A 94 -7.64 -5.90 11.99
CA SER A 94 -9.00 -6.31 12.33
C SER A 94 -9.78 -6.48 11.03
N MET A 95 -9.38 -7.47 10.22
CA MET A 95 -10.21 -7.89 9.09
C MET A 95 -11.23 -8.88 9.64
N ASN A 96 -12.42 -8.38 9.96
CA ASN A 96 -13.59 -9.19 10.32
C ASN A 96 -14.07 -10.03 9.11
N GLY A 97 -13.21 -10.88 8.54
CA GLY A 97 -13.49 -11.67 7.33
C GLY A 97 -13.76 -10.85 6.07
N ARG A 98 -13.32 -9.59 6.02
CA ARG A 98 -13.50 -8.70 4.85
C ARG A 98 -12.38 -8.93 3.85
N GLU A 99 -12.73 -8.97 2.57
CA GLU A 99 -11.75 -8.99 1.49
C GLU A 99 -10.92 -7.70 1.49
N PHE A 100 -9.61 -7.86 1.26
CA PHE A 100 -8.69 -6.74 1.15
C PHE A 100 -7.94 -6.81 -0.18
N TRP A 101 -8.05 -5.73 -0.95
CA TRP A 101 -7.44 -5.59 -2.27
C TRP A 101 -6.21 -4.70 -2.20
N LEU A 102 -5.08 -5.22 -2.66
CA LEU A 102 -3.80 -4.54 -2.68
C LEU A 102 -3.24 -4.50 -4.10
N ASP A 103 -2.94 -3.31 -4.62
CA ASP A 103 -2.13 -3.15 -5.82
C ASP A 103 -0.75 -2.62 -5.47
N ILE A 104 0.28 -3.36 -5.84
CA ILE A 104 1.70 -3.01 -5.67
C ILE A 104 2.47 -3.19 -6.99
N SER A 105 1.76 -3.41 -8.10
CA SER A 105 2.36 -3.60 -9.43
C SER A 105 3.20 -2.39 -9.83
N GLY A 106 4.26 -2.63 -10.62
CA GLY A 106 5.20 -1.57 -11.02
C GLY A 106 6.10 -1.02 -9.91
N SER A 107 6.01 -1.54 -8.67
CA SER A 107 6.92 -1.16 -7.56
C SER A 107 8.16 -2.05 -7.52
N ASN A 108 9.01 -1.92 -8.53
CA ASN A 108 10.14 -2.84 -8.74
C ASN A 108 11.21 -2.80 -7.64
N THR A 109 11.20 -1.80 -6.76
CA THR A 109 12.12 -1.65 -5.63
C THR A 109 11.68 -2.38 -4.36
N LEU A 110 10.45 -2.92 -4.35
CA LEU A 110 9.90 -3.60 -3.18
C LEU A 110 10.57 -4.96 -3.00
N TRP A 111 11.10 -5.24 -1.81
CA TRP A 111 11.77 -6.52 -1.56
C TRP A 111 10.77 -7.66 -1.44
N CYS A 112 11.08 -8.80 -2.06
CA CYS A 112 10.30 -10.02 -1.90
C CYS A 112 10.21 -10.48 -0.45
N HIS A 113 11.16 -10.06 0.40
CA HIS A 113 11.17 -10.38 1.84
C HIS A 113 10.04 -9.75 2.58
N ASP A 114 9.87 -8.47 2.33
CA ASP A 114 8.84 -7.72 2.98
C ASP A 114 7.47 -8.15 2.45
N VAL A 115 7.35 -8.46 1.16
CA VAL A 115 6.12 -9.02 0.60
C VAL A 115 5.79 -10.37 1.23
N TYR A 116 6.75 -11.29 1.32
CA TYR A 116 6.56 -12.60 1.94
C TYR A 116 6.18 -12.49 3.41
N GLN A 117 6.92 -11.68 4.18
CA GLN A 117 6.59 -11.40 5.58
C GLN A 117 5.21 -10.75 5.70
N TYR A 118 4.85 -9.85 4.80
CA TYR A 118 3.56 -9.18 4.81
C TYR A 118 2.43 -10.19 4.67
N ILE A 119 2.51 -11.08 3.67
CA ILE A 119 1.54 -12.16 3.43
C ILE A 119 1.45 -13.11 4.64
N ASN A 120 2.59 -13.54 5.19
CA ASN A 120 2.62 -14.51 6.29
C ASN A 120 2.19 -13.91 7.63
N LYS A 121 2.66 -12.70 7.95
CA LYS A 121 2.33 -11.99 9.18
C LYS A 121 0.85 -11.67 9.24
N THR A 122 0.20 -11.45 8.09
CA THR A 122 -1.21 -11.15 8.08
C THR A 122 -2.07 -12.26 8.66
N GLY A 123 -1.71 -13.56 8.57
CA GLY A 123 -2.44 -14.67 9.23
C GLY A 123 -3.98 -14.68 9.05
N GLU A 124 -4.51 -13.83 8.18
CA GLU A 124 -5.91 -13.45 8.02
C GLU A 124 -6.24 -13.64 6.54
N LYS A 125 -7.43 -14.17 6.30
CA LYS A 125 -7.94 -14.64 5.01
C LYS A 125 -7.70 -13.63 3.87
N GLN A 126 -6.98 -14.10 2.86
CA GLN A 126 -6.97 -13.67 1.45
C GLN A 126 -6.78 -12.17 1.20
N ILE A 127 -5.53 -11.72 1.16
CA ILE A 127 -5.17 -10.53 0.37
C ILE A 127 -5.37 -10.89 -1.11
N ASN A 128 -6.19 -10.10 -1.80
CA ASN A 128 -6.36 -10.17 -3.23
C ASN A 128 -5.42 -9.13 -3.86
N PHE A 129 -4.43 -9.61 -4.62
CA PHE A 129 -3.52 -8.72 -5.31
C PHE A 129 -4.09 -8.32 -6.67
N ASN A 130 -4.25 -7.02 -6.87
CA ASN A 130 -4.52 -6.49 -8.20
C ASN A 130 -3.30 -6.70 -9.08
N ARG A 131 -3.52 -7.14 -10.33
CA ARG A 131 -2.45 -7.37 -11.33
C ARG A 131 -1.33 -8.28 -10.81
N GLU A 132 -1.69 -9.34 -10.10
CA GLU A 132 -0.74 -10.31 -9.53
C GLU A 132 0.23 -10.88 -10.58
N ASN A 133 -0.26 -11.20 -11.78
CA ASN A 133 0.56 -11.77 -12.86
C ASN A 133 1.60 -10.79 -13.41
N GLU A 134 1.41 -9.48 -13.22
CA GLU A 134 2.30 -8.40 -13.67
C GLU A 134 3.19 -7.86 -12.53
N THR A 135 2.93 -8.29 -11.30
CA THR A 135 3.63 -7.77 -10.12
C THR A 135 4.94 -8.52 -9.92
N LEU A 136 6.03 -7.76 -9.81
CA LEU A 136 7.38 -8.23 -9.54
C LEU A 136 7.89 -7.60 -8.24
N CYS A 137 8.72 -8.33 -7.50
CA CYS A 137 9.48 -7.83 -6.35
C CYS A 137 10.98 -8.09 -6.57
N SER A 138 11.82 -7.32 -5.89
CA SER A 138 13.27 -7.48 -5.95
C SER A 138 13.75 -8.58 -4.99
N ALA A 139 14.55 -9.51 -5.51
CA ALA A 139 15.23 -10.53 -4.72
C ALA A 139 16.51 -9.97 -4.09
N SER A 140 16.74 -10.23 -2.79
CA SER A 140 18.03 -9.90 -2.17
C SER A 140 19.12 -10.85 -2.69
N LYS A 141 20.34 -10.33 -2.89
CA LYS A 141 21.54 -11.16 -3.18
C LYS A 141 21.83 -12.20 -2.09
N THR A 142 21.38 -11.95 -0.85
CA THR A 142 21.58 -12.85 0.31
C THR A 142 20.43 -13.83 0.53
N TRP A 143 19.36 -13.76 -0.28
CA TRP A 143 18.22 -14.64 -0.14
C TRP A 143 18.18 -15.69 -1.26
N HIS A 144 18.95 -16.75 -1.05
CA HIS A 144 19.40 -17.71 -2.05
C HIS A 144 18.37 -18.73 -2.58
N TRP A 145 17.07 -18.52 -2.38
CA TRP A 145 16.06 -19.47 -2.89
C TRP A 145 15.78 -19.31 -4.39
N PHE A 146 16.19 -18.17 -4.99
CA PHE A 146 16.14 -17.93 -6.42
C PHE A 146 17.51 -17.99 -7.05
N ASN A 147 17.62 -18.81 -8.09
CA ASN A 147 18.91 -19.17 -8.68
C ASN A 147 19.43 -18.18 -9.75
N ALA A 148 18.74 -17.06 -10.07
CA ALA A 148 19.23 -16.17 -11.15
C ALA A 148 18.59 -14.78 -11.31
N THR A 149 17.38 -14.48 -10.80
CA THR A 149 16.66 -13.26 -11.21
C THR A 149 16.68 -12.17 -10.14
N GLU A 150 17.10 -10.95 -10.52
CA GLU A 150 17.01 -9.75 -9.66
C GLU A 150 15.55 -9.44 -9.28
N GLN A 151 14.61 -9.87 -10.12
CA GLN A 151 13.17 -9.70 -9.93
C GLN A 151 12.44 -11.04 -9.92
N VAL A 152 11.33 -11.09 -9.19
CA VAL A 152 10.58 -12.31 -8.90
C VAL A 152 9.08 -12.04 -9.05
N PRO A 153 8.34 -12.88 -9.79
CA PRO A 153 6.89 -12.80 -9.85
C PRO A 153 6.22 -12.99 -8.50
N LEU A 154 5.26 -12.12 -8.18
CA LEU A 154 4.48 -12.18 -6.93
C LEU A 154 3.80 -13.54 -6.74
N LYS A 155 3.31 -14.15 -7.82
CA LYS A 155 2.70 -15.49 -7.80
C LYS A 155 3.63 -16.54 -7.19
N GLN A 156 4.94 -16.43 -7.42
CA GLN A 156 5.93 -17.35 -6.88
C GLN A 156 6.21 -17.08 -5.39
N VAL A 157 6.21 -15.81 -4.98
CA VAL A 157 6.30 -15.44 -3.55
C VAL A 157 5.11 -15.97 -2.78
N ARG A 158 3.90 -15.82 -3.32
CA ARG A 158 2.67 -16.33 -2.69
C ARG A 158 2.65 -17.84 -2.59
N TYR A 159 3.19 -18.56 -3.58
CA TYR A 159 3.30 -20.01 -3.52
C TYR A 159 4.15 -20.48 -2.32
N LEU A 160 5.19 -19.73 -1.93
CA LEU A 160 5.98 -20.05 -0.73
C LEU A 160 5.31 -19.69 0.61
N SER A 161 4.31 -18.82 0.57
CA SER A 161 3.56 -18.34 1.74
C SER A 161 2.40 -19.27 2.13
N LEU A 162 2.08 -20.26 1.30
CA LEU A 162 1.07 -21.29 1.53
C LEU A 162 1.69 -22.51 2.22
#